data_AF-A0A4R6ILH9-F1
#
_entry.id   AF-A0A4R6ILH9-F1
#
_cell.length_a   1.000
_cell.length_b   1.000
_cell.length_c   1.000
_cell.angle_alpha   90.00
_cell.angle_beta   90.00
_cell.angle_gamma   90.00
#
_symmetry.space_group_name_H-M   'P 1'
#
loop_
_entity.id
_entity.type
_entity.pdbx_description
1 polymer ?
#
loop_
_entity_poly.entity_id
_entity_poly.type
_entity_poly.pdbx_seq_one_letter_code
_entity_poly.pdbx_strand_id
1 'polypeptide(L)' 'MEYSDNIPDPNTINLDRDYELLHWTSELKVTNDELREAVAAVGNSIEAVKVYLDRA' A
#
# COMPACT_ATOMS: atom_id res chain seq x y z
N MET A 1 5.53 -21.25 -20.18
CA MET A 1 6.02 -20.68 -18.90
C MET A 1 5.02 -19.60 -18.54
N GLU A 2 3.90 -20.02 -17.95
CA GLU A 2 2.83 -19.12 -17.53
C GLU A 2 3.26 -18.50 -16.20
N TYR A 3 3.77 -17.26 -16.26
CA TYR A 3 3.87 -16.40 -15.08
C TYR A 3 2.45 -15.93 -14.74
N SER A 4 1.63 -16.80 -14.15
CA SER A 4 0.22 -16.48 -13.84
C SER A 4 -0.12 -16.49 -12.35
N ASP A 5 0.87 -16.59 -11.47
CA ASP A 5 0.67 -16.45 -10.04
C ASP A 5 1.64 -15.42 -9.48
N ASN A 6 1.12 -14.40 -8.80
CA ASN A 6 1.85 -13.40 -8.02
C ASN A 6 2.39 -12.16 -8.74
N ILE A 7 1.64 -11.58 -9.69
CA ILE A 7 1.82 -10.15 -9.97
C ILE A 7 1.18 -9.43 -8.78
N PRO A 8 1.92 -8.70 -7.93
CA PRO A 8 1.30 -7.90 -6.88
C PRO A 8 0.37 -6.91 -7.56
N ASP A 9 -0.91 -6.91 -7.18
CA ASP A 9 -1.87 -5.92 -7.67
C ASP A 9 -1.35 -4.53 -7.32
N PRO A 10 -0.88 -3.72 -8.31
CA PRO A 10 -0.27 -2.42 -8.04
C PRO A 10 -1.28 -1.38 -7.54
N ASN A 11 -2.54 -1.81 -7.31
CA ASN A 11 -3.65 -1.01 -6.84
C ASN A 11 -3.97 -1.26 -5.36
N THR A 12 -3.31 -2.24 -4.71
CA THR A 12 -3.53 -2.57 -3.30
C THR A 12 -2.24 -2.64 -2.49
N ILE A 13 -2.35 -2.33 -1.20
CA ILE A 13 -1.26 -2.33 -0.22
C ILE A 13 -1.34 -3.58 0.63
N ASN A 14 -0.35 -4.48 0.51
CA ASN A 14 -0.23 -5.62 1.41
C ASN A 14 0.73 -5.32 2.57
N LEU A 15 0.16 -5.12 3.77
CA LEU A 15 0.92 -4.85 4.98
C LEU A 15 1.62 -6.09 5.58
N ASP A 16 1.27 -7.29 5.12
CA ASP A 16 1.89 -8.55 5.57
C ASP A 16 3.26 -8.78 4.91
N ARG A 17 3.55 -8.06 3.81
CA ARG A 17 4.79 -8.17 3.06
C ARG A 17 5.69 -6.99 3.38
N ASP A 18 6.77 -7.23 4.13
CA ASP A 18 7.69 -6.16 4.56
C ASP A 18 8.24 -5.33 3.39
N TYR A 19 8.54 -5.97 2.24
CA TYR A 19 9.04 -5.24 1.07
C TYR A 19 8.00 -4.26 0.52
N GLU A 20 6.72 -4.62 0.61
CA GLU A 20 5.62 -3.86 0.03
C GLU A 20 5.26 -2.70 0.96
N LEU A 21 5.27 -2.95 2.28
CA LEU A 21 5.19 -1.92 3.30
C LEU A 21 6.30 -0.87 3.11
N LEU A 22 7.56 -1.29 2.96
CA LEU A 22 8.69 -0.39 2.72
C LEU A 22 8.58 0.36 1.38
N HIS A 23 8.09 -0.31 0.34
CA HIS A 23 7.84 0.31 -0.96
C HIS A 23 6.81 1.44 -0.86
N TRP A 24 5.64 1.16 -0.28
CA TRP A 24 4.55 2.13 -0.18
C TRP A 24 4.85 3.26 0.80
N THR A 25 5.48 2.99 1.94
CA THR A 25 5.94 4.05 2.85
C THR A 25 6.95 4.98 2.19
N SER A 26 7.85 4.45 1.37
CA SER A 26 8.79 5.25 0.58
C SER A 26 8.10 6.04 -0.53
N GLU A 27 7.14 5.45 -1.24
CA GLU A 27 6.40 6.13 -2.32
C GLU A 27 5.53 7.27 -1.76
N LEU A 28 4.77 6.97 -0.70
CA LEU A 28 3.83 7.90 -0.05
C LEU A 28 4.52 8.88 0.91
N LYS A 29 5.80 8.65 1.23
CA LYS A 29 6.61 9.42 2.18
C LYS A 29 5.94 9.52 3.56
N VAL A 30 5.48 8.38 4.05
CA VAL A 30 4.84 8.24 5.36
C VAL A 30 5.56 7.18 6.19
N THR A 31 5.29 7.16 7.48
CA THR A 31 5.77 6.11 8.37
C THR A 31 4.95 4.83 8.23
N ASN A 32 5.51 3.71 8.71
CA ASN A 32 4.80 2.42 8.73
C ASN A 32 3.49 2.49 9.53
N ASP A 33 3.47 3.27 10.62
CA ASP A 33 2.27 3.46 11.44
C ASP A 33 1.21 4.27 10.70
N GLU A 34 1.58 5.40 10.08
CA GLU A 34 0.64 6.20 9.27
C GLU A 34 0.04 5.39 8.12
N LEU A 35 0.84 4.54 7.46
CA LEU A 35 0.35 3.68 6.40
C LEU A 35 -0.63 2.63 6.92
N ARG A 36 -0.34 2.02 8.08
CA ARG A 36 -1.24 1.05 8.72
C ARG A 36 -2.53 1.69 9.19
N GLU A 37 -2.48 2.89 9.76
CA GLU A 37 -3.67 3.65 10.14
C GLU A 37 -4.51 3.99 8.92
N ALA A 38 -3.91 4.48 7.84
CA ALA A 38 -4.63 4.79 6.62
C ALA A 38 -5.31 3.53 6.06
N VAL A 39 -4.58 2.43 5.93
CA VAL A 39 -5.14 1.15 5.46
C VAL A 39 -6.24 0.63 6.39
N ALA A 40 -6.12 0.80 7.70
CA ALA A 40 -7.16 0.44 8.64
C ALA A 40 -8.41 1.34 8.52
N ALA A 41 -8.25 2.61 8.16
CA ALA A 41 -9.32 3.57 8.02
C ALA A 41 -10.11 3.42 6.70
N VAL A 42 -9.42 3.18 5.58
CA VAL A 42 -10.04 3.21 4.24
C VAL A 42 -9.89 1.90 3.45
N GLY A 43 -9.20 0.90 4.01
CA GLY A 43 -8.89 -0.35 3.34
C GLY A 43 -7.55 -0.31 2.60
N ASN A 44 -7.18 -1.42 1.98
CA ASN A 44 -5.88 -1.58 1.32
C ASN A 44 -5.77 -0.95 -0.07
N SER A 45 -6.79 -0.24 -0.56
CA SER A 45 -6.73 0.41 -1.86
C SER A 45 -5.81 1.63 -1.84
N ILE A 46 -4.84 1.69 -2.75
CA ILE A 46 -3.86 2.79 -2.79
C ILE A 46 -4.52 4.13 -3.06
N GLU A 47 -5.51 4.17 -3.95
CA GLU A 47 -6.25 5.40 -4.24
C GLU A 47 -6.94 5.95 -2.98
N ALA A 48 -7.61 5.08 -2.22
CA ALA A 48 -8.27 5.48 -0.98
C ALA A 48 -7.25 5.96 0.06
N VAL A 49 -6.12 5.27 0.19
CA VAL A 49 -5.03 5.65 1.10
C VAL A 49 -4.39 6.99 0.70
N LYS A 50 -4.14 7.22 -0.60
CA LYS A 50 -3.62 8.51 -1.12
C LYS A 50 -4.58 9.65 -0.83
N VAL A 51 -5.89 9.44 -1.01
CA VAL A 51 -6.92 10.44 -0.69
C VAL A 51 -6.97 10.70 0.82
N TYR A 52 -6.91 9.66 1.65
CA TYR A 52 -6.91 9.80 3.11
C TYR A 52 -5.69 10.58 3.64
N LEU A 53 -4.51 10.30 3.07
CA LEU A 53 -3.25 10.93 3.46
C LEU A 53 -2.99 12.30 2.79
N ASP A 54 -3.90 12.77 1.92
CA ASP A 54 -3.70 13.96 1.08
C ASP A 54 -2.39 13.89 0.26
N ARG A 55 -2.11 12.70 -0.32
CA ARG A 55 -0.91 12.39 -1.14
C ARG A 55 -1.27 12.14 -2.61
N ALA A 56 -2.36 12.74 -3.09
CA ALA A 56 -2.84 12.64 -4.47
C ALA A 56 -1.84 13.17 -5.50
#